data_AF-A0A8S4GBB1-F1
#
_entry.id   AF-A0A8S4GBB1-F1
#
_cell.length_a   1.000
_cell.length_b   1.000
_cell.length_c   1.000
_cell.angle_alpha   90.00
_cell.angle_beta   90.00
_cell.angle_gamma   90.00
#
_symmetry.space_group_name_H-M   'P 1'
#
loop_
_entity.id
_entity.type
_entity.pdbx_description
1 polymer ?
#
loop_
_entity_poly.entity_id
_entity_poly.type
_entity_poly.pdbx_seq_one_letter_code
_entity_poly.pdbx_strand_id
1 'polypeptide(L)'
;MSAPAPAPAYKIGIVKQVLSGDTIVIRKQPKGGPPPEKVIALSGITAPKLGRQKTVNSDLETKDEPYAWEAREYLRKRLVGKEVVFTAEKPPNSATKEYGQVWTGKDITKDENVTEGLLAEGLAKVRDGGRNIPQLKKLVEIEEVAKSQGKGIWGENLQEHVRNVKWSVDNPKQFVNKLNGAPVKAVVEYVRDGSTVRPVPAARLLPDDAHAQRD
;
A
#
# COMPACT_ATOMS: atom_id res chain seq x y z
N MET A 1 -25.06 26.46 -16.26
CA MET A 1 -23.86 25.97 -16.98
C MET A 1 -22.76 25.77 -15.94
N SER A 2 -22.48 24.52 -15.55
CA SER A 2 -21.34 24.24 -14.65
C SER A 2 -20.06 24.59 -15.40
N ALA A 3 -19.18 25.40 -14.80
CA ALA A 3 -17.85 25.64 -15.36
C ALA A 3 -17.12 24.28 -15.56
N PRO A 4 -16.33 24.11 -16.63
CA PRO A 4 -15.50 22.93 -16.81
C PRO A 4 -14.51 22.83 -15.65
N ALA A 5 -14.40 21.64 -15.05
CA ALA A 5 -13.44 21.40 -13.98
C ALA A 5 -12.01 21.71 -14.50
N PRO A 6 -11.16 22.38 -13.70
CA PRO A 6 -9.80 22.69 -14.11
C PRO A 6 -9.03 21.41 -14.44
N ALA A 7 -8.21 21.46 -15.49
CA ALA A 7 -7.41 20.32 -15.90
C ALA A 7 -6.51 19.83 -14.73
N PRO A 8 -6.37 18.50 -14.54
CA PRO A 8 -5.60 17.97 -13.43
C PRO A 8 -4.13 18.37 -13.53
N ALA A 9 -3.59 18.96 -12.46
CA ALA A 9 -2.18 19.35 -12.41
C ALA A 9 -1.30 18.13 -12.13
N TYR A 10 -0.71 17.58 -13.19
CA TYR A 10 0.26 16.49 -13.10
C TYR A 10 1.58 16.93 -12.46
N LYS A 11 2.10 16.11 -11.56
CA LYS A 11 3.33 16.34 -10.80
C LYS A 11 4.20 15.10 -10.87
N ILE A 12 5.51 15.29 -10.71
CA ILE A 12 6.50 14.20 -10.63
C ILE A 12 7.05 14.12 -9.22
N GLY A 13 7.26 12.91 -8.72
CA GLY A 13 7.91 12.67 -7.44
C GLY A 13 8.41 11.25 -7.28
N ILE A 14 9.13 10.99 -6.20
CA ILE A 14 9.68 9.66 -5.90
C ILE A 14 8.91 9.05 -4.74
N VAL A 15 8.45 7.82 -4.90
CA VAL A 15 7.72 7.13 -3.83
C VAL A 15 8.68 6.73 -2.72
N LYS A 16 8.48 7.30 -1.53
CA LYS A 16 9.27 7.04 -0.33
C LYS A 16 8.83 5.75 0.35
N GLN A 17 7.53 5.60 0.57
CA GLN A 17 6.97 4.45 1.30
C GLN A 17 5.49 4.25 0.95
N VAL A 18 5.00 3.04 1.24
CA VAL A 18 3.58 2.67 1.12
C VAL A 18 3.01 2.49 2.53
N LEU A 19 1.98 3.27 2.86
CA LEU A 19 1.32 3.24 4.16
C LEU A 19 0.27 2.13 4.24
N SER A 20 -0.53 1.98 3.19
CA SER A 20 -1.61 0.99 3.04
C SER A 20 -1.78 0.64 1.56
N GLY A 21 -2.63 -0.35 1.26
CA GLY A 21 -2.92 -0.78 -0.13
C GLY A 21 -3.52 0.30 -1.04
N ASP A 22 -3.80 1.50 -0.53
CA ASP A 22 -4.36 2.64 -1.27
C ASP A 22 -3.68 3.98 -0.93
N THR A 23 -2.65 4.01 -0.10
CA THR A 23 -2.04 5.28 0.37
C THR A 23 -0.53 5.20 0.35
N ILE A 24 0.11 6.16 -0.31
CA ILE A 24 1.56 6.25 -0.48
C ILE A 24 2.10 7.60 -0.01
N VAL A 25 3.40 7.64 0.28
CA VAL A 25 4.12 8.89 0.54
C VAL A 25 5.08 9.15 -0.61
N ILE A 26 4.95 10.33 -1.20
CA ILE A 26 5.81 10.82 -2.28
C ILE A 26 6.67 11.95 -1.75
N ARG A 27 7.93 11.98 -2.14
CA ARG A 27 8.86 13.06 -1.84
C ARG A 27 9.45 13.67 -3.11
N LYS A 28 9.96 14.90 -3.00
CA LYS A 28 10.84 15.48 -4.03
C LYS A 28 12.28 14.98 -3.86
N GLN A 29 13.13 15.31 -4.84
CA GLN A 29 14.58 15.18 -4.68
C GLN A 29 15.07 16.12 -3.56
N PRO A 30 16.00 15.67 -2.70
CA PRO A 30 16.59 16.53 -1.67
C PRO A 30 17.39 17.65 -2.34
N LYS A 31 17.24 18.87 -1.82
CA LYS A 31 17.98 20.06 -2.27
C LYS A 31 18.52 20.80 -1.05
N GLY A 32 19.67 20.35 -0.53
CA GLY A 32 20.34 20.96 0.62
C GLY A 32 19.66 20.75 1.99
N GLY A 33 18.65 19.89 2.07
CA GLY A 33 17.90 19.61 3.30
C GLY A 33 16.85 18.52 3.12
N PRO A 34 16.05 18.23 4.17
CA PRO A 34 14.99 17.22 4.10
C PRO A 34 14.00 17.54 2.96
N PRO A 35 13.76 16.60 2.03
CA PRO A 35 12.85 16.84 0.93
C PRO A 35 11.41 16.96 1.44
N PRO A 36 10.57 17.84 0.88
CA PRO A 36 9.16 17.91 1.23
C PRO A 36 8.43 16.63 0.82
N GLU A 37 7.52 16.18 1.68
CA GLU A 37 6.74 14.95 1.52
C GLU A 37 5.24 15.25 1.37
N LYS A 38 4.54 14.39 0.65
CA LYS A 38 3.09 14.40 0.48
C LYS A 38 2.53 13.01 0.68
N VAL A 39 1.43 12.91 1.42
CA VAL A 39 0.65 11.68 1.56
C VAL A 39 -0.46 11.71 0.51
N ILE A 40 -0.43 10.76 -0.43
CA ILE A 40 -1.40 10.63 -1.51
C ILE A 40 -2.20 9.36 -1.28
N ALA A 41 -3.52 9.50 -1.16
CA ALA A 41 -4.44 8.36 -1.32
C ALA A 41 -4.92 8.24 -2.75
N LEU A 42 -5.02 7.00 -3.21
CA LEU A 42 -5.49 6.65 -4.53
C LEU A 42 -6.99 6.98 -4.64
N SER A 43 -7.32 7.87 -5.56
CA SER A 43 -8.69 8.30 -5.79
C SER A 43 -9.57 7.17 -6.32
N GLY A 44 -10.78 7.09 -5.78
CA GLY A 44 -11.84 6.21 -6.29
C GLY A 44 -11.81 4.77 -5.87
N ILE A 45 -10.82 4.37 -5.07
CA ILE A 45 -10.73 3.02 -4.53
C ILE A 45 -10.62 3.02 -3.01
N THR A 46 -10.78 1.85 -2.44
CA THR A 46 -10.48 1.55 -1.03
C THR A 46 -9.85 0.18 -0.99
N ALA A 47 -8.67 0.08 -0.40
CA ALA A 47 -7.99 -1.19 -0.20
C ALA A 47 -8.34 -1.81 1.16
N PRO A 48 -8.19 -3.14 1.32
CA PRO A 48 -8.32 -3.78 2.62
C PRO A 48 -7.31 -3.21 3.64
N LYS A 49 -7.75 -3.10 4.89
CA LYS A 49 -6.99 -2.44 5.96
C LYS A 49 -5.98 -3.39 6.61
N LEU A 50 -4.77 -2.87 6.81
CA LEU A 50 -3.76 -3.56 7.60
C LEU A 50 -4.11 -3.52 9.09
N GLY A 51 -3.74 -4.60 9.77
CA GLY A 51 -3.80 -4.75 11.21
C GLY A 51 -2.96 -3.70 11.92
N ARG A 52 -3.43 -3.28 13.09
CA ARG A 52 -2.78 -2.29 13.93
C ARG A 52 -2.43 -2.93 15.26
N GLN A 53 -1.19 -2.75 15.67
CA GLN A 53 -0.76 -3.11 17.01
C GLN A 53 -1.42 -2.16 18.02
N LYS A 54 -1.76 -2.70 19.20
CA LYS A 54 -2.03 -1.89 20.38
C LYS A 54 -0.90 -0.89 20.63
N THR A 55 -1.25 0.36 20.91
CA THR A 55 -0.29 1.40 21.29
C THR A 55 -0.65 1.98 22.64
N VAL A 56 0.25 2.75 23.25
CA VAL A 56 -0.03 3.49 24.49
C VAL A 56 -1.25 4.41 24.34
N ASN A 57 -1.53 4.86 23.12
CA ASN A 57 -2.61 5.80 22.80
C ASN A 57 -3.85 5.11 22.21
N SER A 58 -3.85 3.78 22.05
CA SER A 58 -4.97 3.04 21.48
C SER A 58 -4.93 1.58 21.90
N ASP A 59 -5.94 1.17 22.66
CA ASP A 59 -6.12 -0.21 23.13
C ASP A 59 -6.59 -1.19 22.04
N LEU A 60 -6.94 -0.69 20.86
CA LEU A 60 -7.49 -1.50 19.78
C LEU A 60 -6.36 -2.19 18.99
N GLU A 61 -6.21 -3.49 19.20
CA GLU A 61 -5.44 -4.36 18.30
C GLU A 61 -6.37 -4.92 17.22
N THR A 62 -6.00 -4.77 15.96
CA THR A 62 -6.77 -5.30 14.82
C THR A 62 -5.89 -6.22 13.98
N LYS A 63 -6.51 -7.28 13.43
CA LYS A 63 -5.88 -8.12 12.40
C LYS A 63 -5.96 -7.43 11.04
N ASP A 64 -5.15 -7.93 10.10
CA ASP A 64 -5.30 -7.57 8.69
C ASP A 64 -6.71 -7.97 8.20
N GLU A 65 -7.32 -7.13 7.38
CA GLU A 65 -8.39 -7.57 6.49
C GLU A 65 -7.79 -8.49 5.39
N PRO A 66 -8.55 -9.45 4.85
CA PRO A 66 -8.08 -10.31 3.76
C PRO A 66 -7.44 -9.52 2.62
N TYR A 67 -6.28 -9.98 2.14
CA TYR A 67 -5.49 -9.36 1.06
C TYR A 67 -4.92 -7.96 1.37
N ALA A 68 -5.04 -7.45 2.60
CA ALA A 68 -4.50 -6.13 2.96
C ALA A 68 -2.98 -6.05 2.78
N TRP A 69 -2.28 -7.13 3.13
CA TRP A 69 -0.83 -7.20 3.00
C TRP A 69 -0.39 -7.29 1.55
N GLU A 70 -1.07 -8.11 0.76
CA GLU A 70 -0.84 -8.32 -0.66
C GLU A 70 -1.06 -7.04 -1.45
N ALA A 71 -2.13 -6.29 -1.14
CA ALA A 71 -2.39 -4.97 -1.72
C ALA A 71 -1.23 -4.00 -1.44
N ARG A 72 -0.74 -3.97 -0.19
CA ARG A 72 0.41 -3.13 0.18
C ARG A 72 1.69 -3.58 -0.53
N GLU A 73 1.97 -4.88 -0.56
CA GLU A 73 3.17 -5.44 -1.18
C GLU A 73 3.18 -5.26 -2.71
N TYR A 74 2.01 -5.32 -3.34
CA TYR A 74 1.85 -5.00 -4.76
C TYR A 74 2.34 -3.58 -5.05
N LEU A 75 1.89 -2.60 -4.26
CA LEU A 75 2.38 -1.22 -4.36
C LEU A 75 3.86 -1.10 -4.01
N ARG A 76 4.31 -1.74 -2.93
CA ARG A 76 5.70 -1.62 -2.45
C ARG A 76 6.69 -2.09 -3.52
N LYS A 77 6.45 -3.27 -4.10
CA LYS A 77 7.30 -3.86 -5.14
C LYS A 77 7.31 -3.05 -6.42
N ARG A 78 6.19 -2.41 -6.77
CA ARG A 78 6.05 -1.65 -8.01
C ARG A 78 6.54 -0.21 -7.91
N LEU A 79 6.38 0.45 -6.76
CA LEU A 79 6.50 1.90 -6.65
C LEU A 79 7.68 2.39 -5.80
N VAL A 80 8.03 1.72 -4.70
CA VAL A 80 9.01 2.27 -3.74
C VAL A 80 10.36 2.51 -4.40
N GLY A 81 10.88 3.73 -4.23
CA GLY A 81 12.14 4.18 -4.83
C GLY A 81 12.02 4.63 -6.29
N LYS A 82 10.87 4.44 -6.95
CA LYS A 82 10.68 4.85 -8.34
C LYS A 82 10.09 6.26 -8.47
N GLU A 83 10.39 6.89 -9.59
CA GLU A 83 9.78 8.15 -10.01
C GLU A 83 8.42 7.87 -10.65
N VAL A 84 7.40 8.61 -10.21
CA VAL A 84 6.01 8.46 -10.65
C VAL A 84 5.44 9.81 -11.04
N VAL A 85 4.50 9.79 -11.98
CA VAL A 85 3.59 10.91 -12.23
C VAL A 85 2.37 10.75 -11.35
N PHE A 86 1.88 11.84 -10.75
CA PHE A 86 0.69 11.82 -9.92
C PHE A 86 -0.09 13.13 -10.01
N THR A 87 -1.39 13.04 -9.74
CA THR A 87 -2.24 14.20 -9.43
C THR A 87 -2.41 14.29 -7.92
N ALA A 88 -2.73 15.48 -7.41
CA ALA A 88 -2.96 15.64 -5.99
C ALA A 88 -3.93 16.78 -5.71
N GLU A 89 -5.08 16.41 -5.17
CA GLU A 89 -6.19 17.28 -4.82
C GLU A 89 -6.40 17.22 -3.31
N LYS A 90 -6.40 18.40 -2.69
CA LYS A 90 -6.60 18.52 -1.26
C LYS A 90 -8.11 18.66 -0.99
N PRO A 91 -8.75 17.72 -0.30
CA PRO A 91 -10.15 17.89 0.07
C PRO A 91 -10.25 18.99 1.14
N PRO A 92 -11.36 19.76 1.18
CA PRO A 92 -11.54 20.89 2.10
C PRO A 92 -11.31 20.51 3.57
N ASN A 93 -11.65 19.27 3.94
CA ASN A 93 -11.65 18.79 5.32
C ASN A 93 -10.39 17.98 5.70
N SER A 94 -9.34 17.93 4.86
CA SER A 94 -8.10 17.24 5.22
C SER A 94 -6.91 18.18 5.27
N ALA A 95 -6.27 18.26 6.43
CA ALA A 95 -5.07 19.08 6.60
C ALA A 95 -3.85 18.48 5.88
N THR A 96 -3.74 17.14 5.82
CA THR A 96 -2.49 16.43 5.46
C THR A 96 -2.63 15.37 4.35
N LYS A 97 -3.83 14.87 4.07
CA LYS A 97 -4.07 13.80 3.10
C LYS A 97 -4.64 14.39 1.80
N GLU A 98 -3.90 14.24 0.71
CA GLU A 98 -4.35 14.58 -0.64
C GLU A 98 -4.86 13.31 -1.34
N TYR A 99 -5.83 13.44 -2.23
CA TYR A 99 -6.32 12.36 -3.07
C TYR A 99 -5.85 12.57 -4.50
N GLY A 100 -5.50 11.49 -5.19
CA GLY A 100 -5.01 11.60 -6.55
C GLY A 100 -4.86 10.28 -7.26
N GLN A 101 -4.49 10.36 -8.53
CA GLN A 101 -4.11 9.21 -9.35
C GLN A 101 -2.60 9.15 -9.47
N VAL A 102 -2.07 7.95 -9.68
CA VAL A 102 -0.62 7.69 -9.73
C VAL A 102 -0.34 6.76 -10.91
N TRP A 103 0.72 7.06 -11.66
CA TRP A 103 1.21 6.28 -12.78
C TRP A 103 2.63 5.81 -12.52
N THR A 104 2.94 4.56 -12.88
CA THR A 104 4.23 3.91 -12.56
C THR A 104 5.45 4.49 -13.29
N GLY A 105 5.25 5.31 -14.31
CA GLY A 105 6.31 5.98 -15.07
C GLY A 105 6.04 7.46 -15.32
N LYS A 106 6.56 7.99 -16.45
CA LYS A 106 6.55 9.41 -16.81
C LYS A 106 5.51 9.77 -17.87
N ASP A 107 5.05 8.80 -18.65
CA ASP A 107 4.10 8.97 -19.75
C ASP A 107 2.73 8.43 -19.34
N ILE A 108 1.82 9.33 -18.96
CA ILE A 108 0.46 8.99 -18.52
C ILE A 108 -0.37 8.22 -19.57
N THR A 109 0.04 8.23 -20.84
CA THR A 109 -0.68 7.57 -21.93
C THR A 109 -0.23 6.13 -22.16
N LYS A 110 0.98 5.79 -21.73
CA LYS A 110 1.58 4.45 -21.92
C LYS A 110 1.79 3.71 -20.62
N ASP A 111 2.09 4.44 -19.55
CA ASP A 111 2.40 3.87 -18.26
C ASP A 111 1.14 3.48 -17.49
N GLU A 112 1.24 2.40 -16.73
CA GLU A 112 0.13 1.82 -15.99
C GLU A 112 -0.36 2.76 -14.88
N ASN A 113 -1.68 2.97 -14.84
CA ASN A 113 -2.34 3.61 -13.73
C ASN A 113 -2.44 2.62 -12.55
N VAL A 114 -1.88 3.01 -11.41
CA VAL A 114 -1.78 2.16 -10.22
C VAL A 114 -3.15 1.77 -9.67
N THR A 115 -4.13 2.68 -9.73
CA THR A 115 -5.50 2.42 -9.26
C THR A 115 -6.17 1.33 -10.10
N GLU A 116 -5.97 1.37 -11.42
CA GLU A 116 -6.50 0.38 -12.35
C GLU A 116 -5.85 -0.99 -12.13
N GLY A 117 -4.53 -1.02 -11.95
CA GLY A 117 -3.78 -2.26 -11.65
C GLY A 117 -4.23 -2.93 -10.36
N LEU A 118 -4.47 -2.16 -9.28
CA LEU A 118 -4.99 -2.71 -8.03
C LEU A 118 -6.38 -3.34 -8.18
N LEU A 119 -7.28 -2.69 -8.92
CA LEU A 119 -8.62 -3.22 -9.17
C LEU A 119 -8.57 -4.48 -10.04
N ALA A 120 -7.73 -4.50 -11.07
CA ALA A 120 -7.59 -5.63 -11.99
C ALA A 120 -7.09 -6.91 -11.30
N GLU A 121 -6.31 -6.76 -10.23
CA GLU A 121 -5.85 -7.88 -9.40
C GLU A 121 -6.77 -8.18 -8.20
N GLY A 122 -7.89 -7.46 -8.06
CA GLY A 122 -8.81 -7.65 -6.93
C GLY A 122 -8.20 -7.26 -5.58
N LEU A 123 -7.22 -6.36 -5.56
CA LEU A 123 -6.53 -5.90 -4.35
C LEU A 123 -7.13 -4.62 -3.74
N ALA A 124 -8.15 -4.07 -4.40
CA ALA A 124 -8.95 -2.96 -3.92
C ALA A 124 -10.38 -3.07 -4.47
N LYS A 125 -11.28 -2.27 -3.91
CA LYS A 125 -12.64 -2.08 -4.41
C LYS A 125 -12.90 -0.64 -4.80
N VAL A 126 -13.82 -0.41 -5.73
CA VAL A 126 -14.31 0.93 -6.07
C VAL A 126 -15.01 1.52 -4.84
N ARG A 127 -14.77 2.80 -4.57
CA ARG A 127 -15.33 3.48 -3.39
C ARG A 127 -16.82 3.79 -3.57
N ASP A 128 -17.63 3.40 -2.59
CA ASP A 128 -19.06 3.71 -2.55
C ASP A 128 -19.31 5.23 -2.55
N GLY A 129 -20.23 5.69 -3.41
CA GLY A 129 -20.63 7.10 -3.48
C GLY A 129 -19.67 8.03 -4.23
N GLY A 130 -18.72 7.51 -5.00
CA GLY A 130 -17.75 8.27 -5.81
C GLY A 130 -18.32 9.05 -7.01
N ARG A 131 -19.43 9.77 -6.86
CA ARG A 131 -20.20 10.38 -7.98
C ARG A 131 -19.42 11.44 -8.79
N ASN A 132 -18.29 11.93 -8.29
CA ASN A 132 -17.50 13.00 -8.94
C ASN A 132 -16.13 12.51 -9.46
N ILE A 133 -15.98 11.22 -9.75
CA ILE A 133 -14.73 10.67 -10.29
C ILE A 133 -14.87 10.53 -11.80
N PRO A 134 -14.11 11.28 -12.62
CA PRO A 134 -14.29 11.27 -14.07
C PRO A 134 -14.14 9.89 -14.71
N GLN A 135 -13.28 9.04 -14.14
CA GLN A 135 -12.98 7.70 -14.65
C GLN A 135 -13.79 6.58 -13.98
N LEU A 136 -14.84 6.91 -13.19
CA LEU A 136 -15.57 5.92 -12.39
C LEU A 136 -16.06 4.73 -13.20
N LYS A 137 -16.64 4.95 -14.39
CA LYS A 137 -17.17 3.89 -15.26
C LYS A 137 -16.10 2.84 -15.58
N LYS A 138 -14.91 3.30 -15.99
CA LYS A 138 -13.77 2.43 -16.30
C LYS A 138 -13.32 1.63 -15.07
N LEU A 139 -13.29 2.25 -13.89
CA LEU A 139 -12.91 1.55 -12.66
C LEU A 139 -13.91 0.45 -12.29
N VAL A 140 -15.21 0.71 -12.45
CA VAL A 140 -16.26 -0.28 -12.21
C VAL A 140 -16.13 -1.46 -13.19
N GLU A 141 -15.90 -1.19 -14.47
CA GLU A 141 -15.70 -2.26 -15.48
C GLU A 141 -14.52 -3.17 -15.11
N ILE A 142 -13.38 -2.59 -14.69
CA ILE A 142 -12.20 -3.36 -14.25
C ILE A 142 -12.54 -4.21 -13.01
N GLU A 143 -13.25 -3.64 -12.05
CA GLU A 143 -13.66 -4.33 -10.83
C GLU A 143 -14.58 -5.52 -11.14
N GLU A 144 -15.57 -5.36 -12.03
CA GLU A 144 -16.47 -6.44 -12.44
C GLU A 144 -15.72 -7.59 -13.13
N VAL A 145 -14.70 -7.28 -13.95
CA VAL A 145 -13.83 -8.31 -14.51
C VAL A 145 -13.09 -9.07 -13.41
N ALA A 146 -12.49 -8.37 -12.44
CA ALA A 146 -11.79 -9.00 -11.32
C ALA A 146 -12.72 -9.86 -10.44
N LYS A 147 -13.97 -9.41 -10.23
CA LYS A 147 -15.03 -10.17 -9.54
C LYS A 147 -15.37 -11.45 -10.30
N SER A 148 -15.62 -11.35 -11.61
CA SER A 148 -15.96 -12.51 -12.45
C SER A 148 -14.85 -13.57 -12.49
N GLN A 149 -13.60 -13.16 -12.29
CA GLN A 149 -12.43 -14.02 -12.25
C GLN A 149 -12.10 -14.53 -10.84
N GLY A 150 -12.85 -14.12 -9.80
CA GLY A 150 -12.59 -14.50 -8.41
C GLY A 150 -11.20 -14.08 -7.91
N LYS A 151 -10.70 -12.91 -8.35
CA LYS A 151 -9.37 -12.44 -7.99
C LYS A 151 -9.35 -11.74 -6.63
N GLY A 152 -8.27 -11.95 -5.88
CA GLY A 152 -7.99 -11.19 -4.67
C GLY A 152 -9.13 -11.29 -3.66
N ILE A 153 -9.63 -10.14 -3.20
CA ILE A 153 -10.75 -10.05 -2.25
C ILE A 153 -12.07 -10.64 -2.76
N TRP A 154 -12.17 -10.95 -4.05
CA TRP A 154 -13.33 -11.57 -4.68
C TRP A 154 -13.22 -13.10 -4.80
N GLY A 155 -12.08 -13.66 -4.40
CA GLY A 155 -11.82 -15.10 -4.44
C GLY A 155 -12.33 -15.85 -3.21
N GLU A 156 -11.95 -17.12 -3.14
CA GLU A 156 -12.20 -17.99 -2.00
C GLU A 156 -11.03 -17.94 -0.99
N ASN A 157 -11.13 -18.66 0.13
CA ASN A 157 -10.06 -18.79 1.14
C ASN A 157 -9.53 -17.46 1.70
N LEU A 158 -10.38 -16.45 1.83
CA LEU A 158 -10.00 -15.10 2.28
C LEU A 158 -9.22 -15.08 3.62
N GLN A 159 -9.49 -16.02 4.52
CA GLN A 159 -8.81 -16.10 5.82
C GLN A 159 -7.34 -16.54 5.71
N GLU A 160 -6.97 -17.25 4.64
CA GLU A 160 -5.57 -17.56 4.34
C GLU A 160 -4.80 -16.32 3.87
N HIS A 161 -5.48 -15.20 3.61
CA HIS A 161 -4.85 -13.93 3.25
C HIS A 161 -4.82 -12.94 4.43
N VAL A 162 -4.91 -13.47 5.66
CA VAL A 162 -4.80 -12.71 6.91
C VAL A 162 -3.56 -13.19 7.66
N ARG A 163 -2.57 -12.31 7.81
CA ARG A 163 -1.32 -12.67 8.49
C ARG A 163 -1.52 -12.82 10.00
N ASN A 164 -0.81 -13.79 10.57
CA ASN A 164 -0.65 -13.91 12.01
C ASN A 164 0.51 -13.03 12.52
N VAL A 165 0.27 -11.71 12.56
CA VAL A 165 1.31 -10.76 12.99
C VAL A 165 1.46 -10.83 14.51
N LYS A 166 2.49 -11.55 14.96
CA LYS A 166 2.94 -11.44 16.36
C LYS A 166 3.68 -10.08 16.49
N TRP A 167 3.52 -9.34 17.58
CA TRP A 167 4.23 -8.06 17.76
C TRP A 167 5.39 -8.09 18.75
N SER A 168 5.38 -9.06 19.66
CA SER A 168 6.45 -9.34 20.63
C SER A 168 7.15 -10.66 20.35
N VAL A 169 8.37 -10.82 20.85
CA VAL A 169 9.06 -12.11 20.87
C VAL A 169 9.30 -12.44 22.33
N ASP A 170 8.69 -13.53 22.81
CA ASP A 170 8.70 -13.88 24.23
C ASP A 170 10.12 -14.17 24.74
N ASN A 171 10.94 -14.85 23.92
CA ASN A 171 12.34 -15.11 24.22
C ASN A 171 13.26 -14.69 23.06
N PRO A 172 13.73 -13.43 23.05
CA PRO A 172 14.58 -12.91 21.98
C PRO A 172 15.89 -13.67 21.81
N LYS A 173 16.51 -14.11 22.91
CA LYS A 173 17.78 -14.86 22.86
C LYS A 173 17.60 -16.20 22.16
N GLN A 174 16.57 -16.96 22.53
CA GLN A 174 16.28 -18.23 21.87
C GLN A 174 15.91 -18.04 20.40
N PHE A 175 15.15 -17.00 20.06
CA PHE A 175 14.81 -16.70 18.66
C PHE A 175 16.06 -16.46 17.82
N VAL A 176 16.98 -15.61 18.27
CA VAL A 176 18.24 -15.34 17.55
C VAL A 176 19.11 -16.60 17.47
N ASN A 177 19.24 -17.35 18.56
CA ASN A 177 20.02 -18.59 18.57
C ASN A 177 19.48 -19.63 17.57
N LYS A 178 18.15 -19.72 17.39
CA LYS A 178 17.53 -20.59 16.40
C LYS A 178 17.87 -20.21 14.96
N LEU A 179 18.07 -18.93 14.67
CA LEU A 179 18.48 -18.47 13.34
C LEU A 179 19.95 -18.82 13.05
N ASN A 180 20.77 -19.00 14.08
CA ASN A 180 22.16 -19.45 13.97
C ASN A 180 22.99 -18.69 12.91
N GLY A 181 22.79 -17.36 12.80
CA GLY A 181 23.48 -16.52 11.82
C GLY A 181 23.01 -16.67 10.37
N ALA A 182 21.99 -17.50 10.09
CA ALA A 182 21.43 -17.65 8.76
C ALA A 182 20.77 -16.34 8.30
N PRO A 183 20.95 -15.93 7.03
CA PRO A 183 20.26 -14.78 6.47
C PRO A 183 18.74 -14.94 6.52
N VAL A 184 18.04 -13.94 7.05
CA VAL A 184 16.57 -13.91 7.09
C VAL A 184 16.06 -12.80 6.18
N LYS A 185 15.21 -13.17 5.22
CA LYS A 185 14.53 -12.20 4.37
C LYS A 185 13.56 -11.36 5.22
N ALA A 186 13.68 -10.04 5.15
CA ALA A 186 12.82 -9.12 5.88
C ALA A 186 12.50 -7.88 5.06
N VAL A 187 11.39 -7.21 5.43
CA VAL A 187 11.01 -5.90 4.91
C VAL A 187 11.28 -4.85 5.99
N VAL A 188 11.98 -3.78 5.66
CA VAL A 188 12.16 -2.66 6.59
C VAL A 188 10.89 -1.83 6.61
N GLU A 189 10.18 -1.84 7.73
CA GLU A 189 8.91 -1.10 7.90
C GLU A 189 9.11 0.30 8.46
N TYR A 190 10.14 0.49 9.29
CA TYR A 190 10.41 1.78 9.91
C TYR A 190 11.91 1.99 10.13
N VAL A 191 12.36 3.22 9.92
CA VAL A 191 13.73 3.65 10.22
C VAL A 191 13.64 4.66 11.37
N ARG A 192 14.20 4.32 12.52
CA ARG A 192 14.26 5.23 13.68
C ARG A 192 15.41 6.22 13.53
N ASP A 193 16.58 5.70 13.13
CA ASP A 193 17.81 6.44 12.87
C ASP A 193 18.70 5.65 11.89
N GLY A 194 19.88 6.18 11.56
CA GLY A 194 20.78 5.59 10.57
C GLY A 194 21.31 4.19 10.89
N SER A 195 21.17 3.73 12.13
CA SER A 195 21.63 2.42 12.60
C SER A 195 20.51 1.53 13.17
N THR A 196 19.33 2.10 13.40
CA THR A 196 18.21 1.41 14.06
C THR A 196 17.00 1.35 13.15
N VAL A 197 16.62 0.13 12.77
CA VAL A 197 15.48 -0.15 11.90
C VAL A 197 14.52 -1.15 12.54
N ARG A 198 13.27 -1.13 12.10
CA ARG A 198 12.25 -2.14 12.43
C ARG A 198 12.03 -3.05 11.22
N PRO A 199 12.68 -4.21 11.16
CA PRO A 199 12.41 -5.20 10.13
C PRO A 199 11.20 -6.06 10.50
N VAL A 200 10.42 -6.46 9.50
CA VAL A 200 9.41 -7.52 9.62
C VAL A 200 9.87 -8.72 8.79
N PRO A 201 10.24 -9.85 9.41
CA PRO A 201 10.69 -11.04 8.71
C PRO A 201 9.61 -11.63 7.80
N ALA A 202 9.98 -12.12 6.61
CA ALA A 202 9.08 -12.75 5.66
C ALA A 202 8.32 -13.96 6.24
N ALA A 203 8.93 -14.72 7.16
CA ALA A 203 8.29 -15.83 7.84
C ALA A 203 7.15 -15.41 8.79
N ARG A 204 7.09 -14.13 9.18
CA ARG A 204 6.01 -13.54 9.98
C ARG A 204 4.99 -12.80 9.10
N LEU A 205 5.17 -12.88 7.77
CA LEU A 205 4.39 -12.20 6.75
C LEU A 205 3.50 -13.15 5.94
N LEU A 206 3.59 -14.46 6.19
CA LEU A 206 2.76 -15.49 5.57
C LEU A 206 1.89 -16.15 6.66
N PRO A 207 0.71 -16.67 6.30
CA PRO A 207 -0.02 -17.61 7.16
C PRO A 207 0.91 -18.79 7.44
N ASP A 208 0.86 -19.27 8.68
CA ASP A 208 1.79 -20.20 9.31
C ASP A 208 2.55 -21.15 8.34
N ASP A 209 3.89 -21.09 8.39
CA ASP A 209 4.83 -22.12 7.92
C ASP A 209 4.95 -22.45 6.41
N ALA A 210 4.86 -21.47 5.51
CA ALA A 210 5.39 -21.64 4.16
C ALA A 210 6.89 -21.28 4.09
N HIS A 211 7.73 -22.30 3.90
CA HIS A 211 9.20 -22.30 3.76
C HIS A 211 10.02 -22.66 5.02
N ALA A 212 9.65 -23.78 5.66
CA ALA A 212 10.68 -24.80 5.88
C ALA A 212 10.80 -25.63 4.59
N GLN A 213 12.03 -25.81 4.10
CA GLN A 213 12.42 -26.74 3.03
C GLN A 213 11.85 -26.48 1.63
N ARG A 214 12.67 -25.87 0.76
CA ARG A 214 13.03 -26.47 -0.53
C ARG A 214 14.51 -26.19 -0.78
N ASP A 215 15.22 -27.27 -1.09
CA ASP A 215 16.65 -27.34 -1.41
C ASP A 215 17.07 -26.41 -2.55
#